data_AF-A0A8H7UQ28-F1
#
_entry.id   AF-A0A8H7UQ28-F1
#
_cell.length_a   1.000
_cell.length_b   1.000
_cell.length_c   1.000
_cell.angle_alpha   90.00
_cell.angle_beta   90.00
_cell.angle_gamma   90.00
#
_symmetry.space_group_name_H-M   'P 1'
#
loop_
_entity.id
_entity.type
_entity.pdbx_description
1 polymer ?
#
loop_
_entity_poly.entity_id
_entity_poly.type
_entity_poly.pdbx_seq_one_letter_code
_entity_poly.pdbx_strand_id
1 'polypeptide(L)'
;MVDSSSSTVQLILTAQNRSKYLHKDELIIRAGRVNKRRGLFSKKRYLILTDRPRLFYCEDGAKSSSVPKGEIFWTPKMVPELKGKKQFWIHTPHKTSYFEDPEGKAEEWVNAINTLLVNTFGVT
;
A
#
# COMPACT_ATOMS: atom_id res chain seq x y z
N MET A 1 -7.63 -19.04 20.45
CA MET A 1 -6.84 -17.88 19.98
C MET A 1 -6.18 -18.30 18.68
N VAL A 2 -6.81 -17.97 17.54
CA VAL A 2 -6.22 -18.21 16.22
C VAL A 2 -5.16 -17.14 15.97
N ASP A 3 -3.93 -17.59 15.71
CA ASP A 3 -2.78 -16.74 15.42
C ASP A 3 -3.11 -15.79 14.26
N SER A 4 -3.09 -14.49 14.54
CA SER A 4 -3.37 -13.41 13.58
C SER A 4 -2.35 -13.37 12.44
N SER A 5 -1.16 -13.96 12.66
CA SER A 5 -0.09 -14.10 11.67
C SER A 5 -0.47 -15.09 10.57
N SER A 6 -1.08 -16.22 10.93
CA SER A 6 -1.53 -17.25 9.98
C SER A 6 -2.62 -16.75 9.01
N SER A 7 -3.56 -15.94 9.51
CA SER A 7 -4.63 -15.35 8.67
C SER A 7 -4.10 -14.31 7.68
N THR A 8 -3.12 -13.52 8.11
CA THR A 8 -2.49 -12.46 7.30
C THR A 8 -1.62 -13.06 6.21
N VAL A 9 -0.81 -14.07 6.55
CA VAL A 9 0.01 -14.82 5.58
C VAL A 9 -0.87 -15.51 4.53
N GLN A 10 -1.95 -16.16 4.96
CA GLN A 10 -2.87 -16.82 4.03
C GLN A 10 -3.58 -15.82 3.10
N LEU A 11 -3.92 -14.63 3.60
CA LEU A 11 -4.48 -13.55 2.79
C LEU A 11 -3.46 -13.04 1.76
N ILE A 12 -2.20 -12.86 2.16
CA ILE A 12 -1.10 -12.45 1.27
C ILE A 12 -0.89 -13.49 0.17
N LEU A 13 -0.72 -14.78 0.50
CA LEU A 13 -0.54 -15.86 -0.47
C LEU A 13 -1.75 -16.01 -1.41
N THR A 14 -2.96 -15.79 -0.90
CA THR A 14 -4.18 -15.80 -1.72
C THR A 14 -4.23 -14.59 -2.65
N ALA A 15 -3.83 -13.41 -2.18
CA ALA A 15 -3.76 -12.20 -2.99
C ALA A 15 -2.69 -12.34 -4.09
N GLN A 16 -1.53 -12.88 -3.73
CA GLN A 16 -0.39 -13.23 -4.57
C GLN A 16 -0.81 -14.10 -5.76
N ASN A 17 -1.43 -15.25 -5.50
CA ASN A 17 -1.85 -16.22 -6.52
C ASN A 17 -3.00 -15.76 -7.42
N ARG A 18 -3.68 -14.65 -7.07
CA ARG A 18 -4.86 -14.15 -7.79
C ARG A 18 -4.64 -12.80 -8.47
N SER A 19 -3.51 -12.15 -8.23
CA SER A 19 -3.21 -10.87 -8.87
C SER A 19 -2.56 -11.05 -10.22
N LYS A 20 -3.36 -10.91 -11.27
CA LYS A 20 -2.87 -10.83 -12.65
C LYS A 20 -2.03 -9.57 -12.95
N TYR A 21 -1.81 -8.72 -11.95
CA TYR A 21 -1.07 -7.45 -12.06
C TYR A 21 0.24 -7.44 -11.27
N LEU A 22 0.53 -8.51 -10.53
CA LEU A 22 1.87 -8.77 -10.05
C LEU A 22 2.68 -9.35 -11.19
N HIS A 23 3.92 -8.90 -11.31
CA HIS A 23 4.89 -9.55 -12.17
C HIS A 23 5.22 -10.94 -11.62
N LYS A 24 5.77 -11.82 -12.49
CA LYS A 24 6.30 -13.11 -12.06
C LYS A 24 7.33 -12.89 -10.95
N ASP A 25 7.16 -13.57 -9.82
CA ASP A 25 8.00 -13.48 -8.62
C ASP A 25 7.96 -12.13 -7.87
N GLU A 26 6.96 -11.27 -8.09
CA GLU A 26 6.76 -10.04 -7.29
C GLU A 26 5.92 -10.32 -6.05
N LEU A 27 6.50 -10.21 -4.85
CA LEU A 27 5.85 -10.51 -3.57
C LEU A 27 5.11 -9.29 -3.00
N ILE A 28 3.92 -9.51 -2.44
CA ILE A 28 3.22 -8.51 -1.64
C ILE A 28 3.90 -8.40 -0.27
N ILE A 29 4.40 -7.21 0.04
CA ILE A 29 4.93 -6.85 1.36
C ILE A 29 3.78 -6.45 2.29
N ARG A 30 2.83 -5.68 1.77
CA ARG A 30 1.66 -5.24 2.54
C ARG A 30 0.47 -5.01 1.63
N ALA A 31 -0.70 -5.42 2.07
CA ALA A 31 -1.95 -5.10 1.41
C ALA A 31 -3.07 -4.85 2.42
N GLY A 32 -3.96 -3.91 2.11
CA GLY A 32 -5.04 -3.55 3.04
C GLY A 32 -6.06 -2.58 2.44
N ARG A 33 -7.24 -2.54 3.06
CA ARG A 33 -8.27 -1.56 2.71
C ARG A 33 -7.87 -0.19 3.25
N VAL A 34 -8.02 0.84 2.42
CA VAL A 34 -7.76 2.23 2.78
C VAL A 34 -8.84 3.14 2.21
N ASN A 35 -9.03 4.29 2.83
CA ASN A 35 -9.79 5.41 2.26
C ASN A 35 -8.79 6.37 1.59
N LYS A 36 -8.83 6.48 0.26
CA LYS A 36 -8.01 7.42 -0.50
C LYS A 36 -8.78 8.70 -0.78
N ARG A 37 -8.26 9.86 -0.38
CA ARG A 37 -8.90 11.15 -0.67
C ARG A 37 -8.81 11.48 -2.18
N ARG A 38 -9.93 11.97 -2.73
CA ARG A 38 -10.07 12.51 -4.09
C ARG A 38 -10.96 13.76 -4.03
N GLY A 39 -10.34 14.93 -3.97
CA GLY A 39 -11.04 16.20 -3.77
C GLY A 39 -11.71 16.27 -2.39
N LEU A 40 -13.01 16.57 -2.38
CA LEU A 40 -13.83 16.65 -1.17
C LEU A 40 -14.30 15.28 -0.64
N PHE A 41 -14.10 14.21 -1.40
CA PHE A 41 -14.59 12.88 -1.04
C PHE A 41 -13.44 11.89 -0.85
N SER A 42 -13.68 10.84 -0.07
CA SER A 42 -12.80 9.68 -0.01
C SER A 42 -13.38 8.52 -0.80
N LYS A 43 -12.51 7.73 -1.43
CA LYS A 43 -12.89 6.49 -2.11
C LYS A 43 -12.21 5.33 -1.40
N LYS A 44 -13.00 4.28 -1.11
CA LYS A 44 -12.46 3.03 -0.61
C LYS A 44 -11.61 2.37 -1.69
N ARG A 45 -10.42 1.92 -1.30
CA ARG A 45 -9.44 1.28 -2.17
C ARG A 45 -8.79 0.11 -1.44
N TYR A 46 -8.26 -0.83 -2.20
CA TYR A 46 -7.34 -1.83 -1.69
C TYR A 46 -5.93 -1.42 -2.11
N LEU A 47 -5.09 -1.03 -1.16
CA LEU A 47 -3.70 -0.58 -1.39
C LEU A 47 -2.78 -1.80 -1.30
N ILE A 48 -1.84 -1.89 -2.23
CA ILE A 48 -0.88 -2.99 -2.32
C ILE A 48 0.51 -2.41 -2.47
N LEU A 49 1.42 -2.85 -1.59
CA LEU A 49 2.85 -2.59 -1.60
C LEU A 49 3.59 -3.90 -1.84
N THR A 50 4.57 -3.88 -2.74
CA THR A 50 5.31 -5.07 -3.16
C THR A 50 6.82 -4.89 -3.01
N ASP A 51 7.55 -6.00 -3.12
CA ASP A 51 9.02 -6.08 -3.01
C ASP A 51 9.76 -5.50 -4.21
N ARG A 52 9.11 -5.43 -5.37
CA ARG A 52 9.49 -4.52 -6.44
C ARG A 52 8.85 -3.19 -6.11
N PRO A 53 9.58 -2.12 -5.73
CA PRO A 53 9.04 -0.91 -5.10
C PRO A 53 7.90 -0.30 -5.94
N ARG A 54 6.69 -0.82 -5.73
CA ARG A 54 5.46 -0.51 -6.43
C ARG A 54 4.39 -0.38 -5.39
N LEU A 55 3.63 0.70 -5.53
CA LEU A 55 2.58 1.06 -4.60
C LEU A 55 1.35 1.45 -5.39
N PHE A 56 0.43 0.51 -5.53
CA PHE A 56 -0.74 0.69 -6.39
C PHE A 56 -2.02 0.34 -5.64
N TYR A 57 -3.14 0.83 -6.16
CA TYR A 57 -4.44 0.64 -5.53
C TYR A 57 -5.52 0.22 -6.50
N CYS A 58 -6.39 -0.67 -6.03
CA CYS A 58 -7.53 -1.20 -6.76
C CYS A 58 -8.87 -0.73 -6.15
N GLU A 59 -9.98 -0.99 -6.83
CA GLU A 59 -11.32 -0.72 -6.29
C GLU A 59 -11.64 -1.61 -5.08
N ASP A 60 -12.24 -1.03 -4.04
CA ASP A 60 -12.69 -1.78 -2.87
C ASP A 60 -13.89 -2.66 -3.23
N GLY A 61 -13.83 -3.93 -2.81
CA GLY A 61 -14.77 -4.98 -3.20
C GLY A 61 -14.16 -6.03 -4.14
N ALA A 62 -13.04 -5.71 -4.77
CA ALA A 62 -12.35 -6.67 -5.59
C ALA A 62 -11.26 -7.40 -4.82
N LYS A 63 -11.38 -8.73 -4.82
CA LYS A 63 -10.25 -9.64 -4.68
C LYS A 63 -9.15 -9.22 -5.67
N SER A 64 -7.91 -9.64 -5.45
CA SER A 64 -6.70 -9.18 -6.18
C SER A 64 -6.71 -9.28 -7.73
N SER A 65 -7.79 -9.73 -8.34
CA SER A 65 -8.05 -9.77 -9.79
C SER A 65 -8.53 -8.45 -10.42
N SER A 66 -8.75 -7.35 -9.67
CA SER A 66 -9.23 -6.07 -10.24
C SER A 66 -8.14 -5.16 -10.81
N VAL A 67 -8.49 -4.48 -11.90
CA VAL A 67 -7.64 -3.51 -12.61
C VAL A 67 -7.13 -2.43 -11.65
N PRO A 68 -5.81 -2.20 -11.57
CA PRO A 68 -5.24 -1.08 -10.85
C PRO A 68 -5.90 0.23 -11.29
N LYS A 69 -6.40 0.99 -10.32
CA LYS A 69 -7.00 2.33 -10.57
C LYS A 69 -5.96 3.44 -10.54
N GLY A 70 -4.73 3.11 -10.14
CA GLY A 70 -3.59 3.99 -10.18
C GLY A 70 -2.42 3.43 -9.38
N GLU A 71 -1.26 4.02 -9.65
CA GLU A 71 0.02 3.68 -9.03
C GLU A 71 0.67 4.97 -8.54
N ILE A 72 1.38 4.87 -7.43
CA ILE A 72 2.25 5.92 -6.92
C ILE A 72 3.67 5.52 -7.32
N PHE A 73 4.24 6.29 -8.24
CA PHE A 73 5.59 6.03 -8.73
C PHE A 73 6.63 6.37 -7.67
N TRP A 74 7.56 5.45 -7.49
CA TRP A 74 8.67 5.60 -6.55
C TRP A 74 9.69 6.58 -7.08
N THR A 75 10.25 7.38 -6.16
CA THR A 75 11.24 8.39 -6.46
C THR A 75 12.08 8.62 -5.21
N PRO A 76 13.38 8.95 -5.33
CA PRO A 76 14.22 9.27 -4.18
C PRO A 76 13.68 10.42 -3.31
N LYS A 77 12.82 11.28 -3.89
CA LYS A 77 12.19 12.40 -3.18
C LYS A 77 10.82 12.04 -2.57
N MET A 78 10.43 10.78 -2.60
CA MET A 78 9.18 10.33 -1.99
C MET A 78 9.31 10.39 -0.47
N VAL A 79 8.29 10.90 0.21
CA VAL A 79 8.24 10.96 1.68
C VAL A 79 6.90 10.42 2.16
N PRO A 80 6.85 9.25 2.84
CA PRO A 80 5.68 8.83 3.57
C PRO A 80 5.64 9.55 4.93
N GLU A 81 4.50 10.13 5.27
CA GLU A 81 4.31 10.92 6.49
C GLU A 81 3.16 10.34 7.32
N LEU A 82 3.40 10.09 8.61
CA LEU A 82 2.36 9.71 9.56
C LEU A 82 1.67 10.96 10.10
N LYS A 83 0.33 11.03 9.99
CA LYS A 83 -0.47 12.15 10.54
C LYS A 83 -1.26 11.78 11.79
N GLY A 84 -1.45 10.50 12.05
CA GLY A 84 -2.10 9.98 13.25
C GLY A 84 -2.34 8.49 13.12
N LYS A 85 -2.99 7.89 14.12
CA LYS A 85 -3.22 6.43 14.19
C LYS A 85 -3.82 5.84 12.90
N LYS A 86 -4.72 6.59 12.25
CA LYS A 86 -5.39 6.16 11.02
C LYS A 86 -4.88 6.85 9.75
N GLN A 87 -4.22 8.00 9.85
CA GLN A 87 -3.96 8.84 8.68
C GLN A 87 -2.48 8.85 8.32
N PHE A 88 -2.18 8.62 7.05
CA PHE A 88 -0.84 8.74 6.49
C PHE A 88 -0.88 9.31 5.08
N TRP A 89 0.13 10.10 4.73
CA TRP A 89 0.26 10.76 3.44
C TRP A 89 1.51 10.25 2.74
N ILE A 90 1.50 10.32 1.41
CA ILE A 90 2.66 9.99 0.59
C ILE A 90 2.90 11.17 -0.33
N HIS A 91 4.01 11.85 -0.08
CA HIS A 91 4.48 12.98 -0.87
C HIS A 91 5.35 12.48 -2.00
N THR A 92 5.08 12.95 -3.21
CA THR A 92 5.94 12.83 -4.38
C THR A 92 6.12 14.22 -4.99
N PRO A 93 7.13 14.47 -5.83
CA PRO A 93 7.39 15.80 -6.39
C PRO A 93 6.18 16.48 -7.04
N HIS A 94 5.28 15.71 -7.65
CA HIS A 94 4.13 16.24 -8.39
C HIS A 94 2.81 16.15 -7.63
N LYS A 95 2.74 15.33 -6.57
CA LYS A 95 1.47 14.98 -5.94
C LYS A 95 1.63 14.43 -4.53
N THR A 96 0.78 14.91 -3.63
CA THR A 96 0.52 14.23 -2.35
C THR A 96 -0.69 13.32 -2.48
N SER A 97 -0.54 12.06 -2.08
CA SER A 97 -1.67 11.14 -1.91
C SER A 97 -2.01 10.98 -0.43
N TYR A 98 -3.27 11.22 -0.10
CA TYR A 98 -3.78 11.16 1.27
C TYR A 98 -4.54 9.86 1.49
N PHE A 99 -4.17 9.13 2.54
CA PHE A 99 -4.77 7.85 2.90
C PHE A 99 -5.21 7.83 4.35
N GLU A 100 -6.23 7.03 4.61
CA GLU A 100 -6.63 6.62 5.94
C GLU A 100 -6.80 5.10 5.99
N ASP A 101 -6.14 4.47 6.94
CA ASP A 101 -6.30 3.06 7.30
C ASP A 101 -7.40 2.93 8.37
N PRO A 102 -8.57 2.35 8.03
CA PRO A 102 -9.68 2.23 8.97
C PRO A 102 -9.35 1.35 10.18
N GLU A 103 -8.35 0.46 10.08
CA GLU A 103 -7.89 -0.42 11.16
C GLU A 103 -6.93 0.27 12.14
N GLY A 104 -6.51 1.52 11.86
CA GLY A 104 -5.59 2.24 12.76
C GLY A 104 -4.13 1.80 12.65
N LYS A 105 -3.74 1.23 11.51
CA LYS A 105 -2.39 0.72 11.22
C LYS A 105 -1.62 1.62 10.24
N ALA A 106 -1.83 2.93 10.32
CA ALA A 106 -1.19 3.89 9.41
C ALA A 106 0.34 3.92 9.56
N GLU A 107 0.84 3.74 10.78
CA GLU A 107 2.28 3.68 11.07
C GLU A 107 2.96 2.52 10.34
N GLU A 108 2.33 1.36 10.29
CA GLU A 108 2.87 0.19 9.59
C GLU A 108 3.02 0.44 8.07
N TRP A 109 2.12 1.24 7.46
CA TRP A 109 2.28 1.66 6.07
C TRP A 109 3.50 2.57 5.88
N VAL A 110 3.63 3.58 6.73
CA VAL A 110 4.75 4.53 6.67
C VAL A 110 6.08 3.81 6.86
N ASN A 111 6.18 2.92 7.84
CA ASN A 111 7.40 2.15 8.13
C ASN A 111 7.77 1.21 6.98
N ALA A 112 6.79 0.51 6.39
CA ALA A 112 7.04 -0.38 5.26
C ALA A 112 7.53 0.39 4.02
N ILE A 113 6.93 1.56 3.72
CA ILE A 113 7.33 2.40 2.60
C ILE A 113 8.73 2.98 2.84
N ASN A 114 9.01 3.49 4.04
CA ASN A 114 10.34 4.01 4.41
C ASN A 114 11.42 2.94 4.29
N THR A 115 11.16 1.73 4.77
CA THR A 115 12.10 0.61 4.68
C THR A 115 12.47 0.31 3.22
N LEU A 116 11.47 0.27 2.34
CA LEU A 116 11.70 0.06 0.92
C LEU A 116 12.39 1.25 0.24
N LEU A 117 12.14 2.49 0.68
CA LEU A 117 12.82 3.67 0.13
C LEU A 117 14.32 3.58 0.41
N VAL A 118 14.68 3.27 1.66
CA VAL A 118 16.07 3.06 2.07
C VAL A 118 16.70 1.89 1.31
N ASN A 119 15.99 0.77 1.16
CA ASN A 119 16.50 -0.37 0.41
C ASN A 119 16.69 -0.08 -1.09
N THR A 120 15.83 0.78 -1.68
CA THR A 120 15.84 1.08 -3.12
C THR A 120 16.84 2.17 -3.48
N PHE A 121 16.96 3.22 -2.66
CA PHE A 121 17.72 4.43 -2.98
C PHE A 121 18.90 4.69 -2.03
N GLY A 122 19.05 3.88 -0.98
CA GLY A 122 20.03 4.10 0.08
C GLY A 122 19.57 5.10 1.14
N VAL A 123 20.43 5.32 2.13
CA VAL A 123 20.24 6.39 3.12
C VAL A 123 20.63 7.71 2.44
N THR A 124 19.66 8.59 2.24
CA THR A 124 19.89 9.99 1.80
C THR A 124 20.06 10.91 3.00
#